data_AF-Q1QQN2-F1
#
_entry.id   AF-Q1QQN2-F1
#
_cell.length_a   1.000
_cell.length_b   1.000
_cell.length_c   1.000
_cell.angle_alpha   90.00
_cell.angle_beta   90.00
_cell.angle_gamma   90.00
#
_symmetry.space_group_name_H-M   'P 1'
#
loop_
_entity.id
_entity.type
_entity.pdbx_description
1 polymer ?
#
loop_
_entity_poly.entity_id
_entity_poly.type
_entity_poly.pdbx_seq_one_letter_code
_entity_poly.pdbx_strand_id
1 'polypeptide(L)'
;MPHFLISDPRTGAARVIDFAEFITIIKGTSIVSLATSDNFLELGLSERLMLRIEGGGENFTAAVISTLNPDEIAPVRLQIVGDGEEVSAAVVEQRLRNLRQLYAIAYLLSEGRGEELAAAVRADPNLDIESSLLKEHERLYLEAAGPGSWFVTAVTKVKGAGQAALYGLGTLYGEGRQLLLERLRTANAIQAEELKKRQIENYKLAAMTAIDIDKQIEKIKDGESREAVRKLIAANSAAINPKIAGLLPSPSENEIDNKKK
;
A
#
# COMPACT_ATOMS: atom_id res chain seq x y z
N MET A 1 -2.07 31.68 17.13
CA MET A 1 -2.73 30.42 16.73
C MET A 1 -1.78 29.64 15.84
N PRO A 2 -1.70 28.32 16.00
CA PRO A 2 -0.89 27.47 15.14
C PRO A 2 -1.49 27.39 13.73
N HIS A 3 -0.61 27.34 12.72
CA HIS A 3 -0.97 27.16 11.32
C HIS A 3 -0.40 25.84 10.80
N PHE A 4 -1.23 25.04 10.12
CA PHE A 4 -0.82 23.77 9.53
C PHE A 4 -0.87 23.88 8.00
N LEU A 5 0.18 23.40 7.34
CA LEU A 5 0.37 23.57 5.90
C LEU A 5 0.79 22.26 5.24
N ILE A 6 0.37 22.06 3.99
CA ILE A 6 1.02 21.12 3.05
C ILE A 6 1.68 21.95 1.97
N SER A 7 2.93 21.64 1.64
CA SER A 7 3.70 22.34 0.62
C SER A 7 4.33 21.38 -0.38
N ASP A 8 4.25 21.72 -1.67
CA ASP A 8 5.10 21.14 -2.71
C ASP A 8 6.17 22.18 -3.09
N PRO A 9 7.44 21.93 -2.72
CA PRO A 9 8.52 22.89 -2.95
C PRO A 9 8.82 23.09 -4.44
N ARG A 10 8.36 22.18 -5.32
CA ARG A 10 8.64 22.23 -6.76
C ARG A 10 7.67 23.15 -7.49
N THR A 11 6.41 23.18 -7.06
CA THR A 11 5.38 24.04 -7.66
C THR A 11 5.21 25.34 -6.88
N GLY A 12 5.77 25.43 -5.67
CA GLY A 12 5.52 26.52 -4.74
C GLY A 12 4.09 26.53 -4.20
N ALA A 13 3.30 25.49 -4.50
CA ALA A 13 1.93 25.38 -4.03
C ALA A 13 1.93 25.07 -2.53
N ALA A 14 1.16 25.84 -1.77
CA ALA A 14 0.92 25.60 -0.36
C ALA A 14 -0.58 25.65 -0.07
N ARG A 15 -1.05 24.78 0.81
CA ARG A 15 -2.44 24.74 1.29
C ARG A 15 -2.46 24.73 2.80
N VAL A 16 -3.26 25.63 3.37
CA VAL A 16 -3.59 25.59 4.81
C VAL A 16 -4.57 24.44 5.06
N ILE A 17 -4.28 23.64 6.08
CA ILE A 17 -5.09 22.51 6.51
C ILE A 17 -5.48 22.67 7.98
N ASP A 18 -6.47 21.90 8.43
CA ASP A 18 -6.79 21.82 9.85
C ASP A 18 -5.88 20.83 10.60
N PHE A 19 -5.99 20.81 11.93
CA PHE A 19 -5.19 19.93 12.77
C PHE A 19 -5.51 18.45 12.56
N ALA A 20 -6.77 18.09 12.29
CA ALA A 20 -7.16 16.70 12.11
C ALA A 20 -6.53 16.14 10.82
N GLU A 21 -6.59 16.89 9.73
CA GLU A 21 -5.94 16.60 8.46
C GLU A 21 -4.40 16.57 8.59
N PHE A 22 -3.82 17.43 9.42
CA PHE A 22 -2.38 17.38 9.68
C PHE A 22 -1.99 16.07 10.39
N ILE A 23 -2.74 15.69 11.43
CA ILE A 23 -2.49 14.47 12.19
C ILE A 23 -2.67 13.22 11.33
N THR A 24 -3.65 13.16 10.42
CA THR A 24 -3.80 11.99 9.52
C THR A 24 -2.57 11.79 8.63
N ILE A 25 -1.89 12.86 8.25
CA ILE A 25 -0.66 12.79 7.44
C ILE A 25 0.53 12.32 8.27
N ILE A 26 0.74 12.89 9.46
CA ILE A 26 1.97 12.63 10.24
C ILE A 26 1.87 11.42 11.17
N LYS A 27 0.66 11.06 11.63
CA LYS A 27 0.45 9.94 12.57
C LYS A 27 0.96 8.66 11.93
N GLY A 28 1.72 7.85 12.67
CA GLY A 28 2.21 6.55 12.21
C GLY A 28 3.40 6.61 11.24
N THR A 29 3.87 7.81 10.88
CA THR A 29 5.16 7.97 10.21
C THR A 29 6.30 7.82 11.21
N SER A 30 7.42 7.28 10.76
CA SER A 30 8.64 7.21 11.58
C SER A 30 9.56 8.38 11.25
N ILE A 31 10.16 8.98 12.26
CA ILE A 31 11.20 10.00 12.09
C ILE A 31 12.50 9.28 11.70
N VAL A 32 13.05 9.63 10.54
CA VAL A 32 14.28 9.03 9.99
C VAL A 32 15.46 10.00 10.03
N SER A 33 15.19 11.30 10.15
CA SER A 33 16.23 12.33 10.31
C SER A 33 15.69 13.54 11.05
N LEU A 34 16.60 14.32 11.64
CA LEU A 34 16.27 15.53 12.38
C LEU A 34 17.31 16.61 12.08
N ALA A 35 16.83 17.82 11.84
CA ALA A 35 17.64 19.03 11.73
C ALA A 35 17.00 20.14 12.57
N THR A 36 17.83 21.01 13.14
CA THR A 36 17.38 22.10 14.00
C THR A 36 18.20 23.35 13.74
N SER A 37 17.57 24.50 13.92
CA SER A 37 18.21 25.82 13.89
C SER A 37 17.52 26.74 14.90
N ASP A 38 18.01 27.98 15.02
CA ASP A 38 17.37 29.00 15.86
C ASP A 38 15.93 29.33 15.44
N ASN A 39 15.56 29.06 14.18
CA ASN A 39 14.28 29.46 13.60
C ASN A 39 13.35 28.30 13.25
N PHE A 40 13.87 27.07 13.21
CA PHE A 40 13.08 25.90 12.80
C PHE A 40 13.53 24.58 13.44
N LEU A 41 12.58 23.66 13.50
CA LEU A 41 12.80 22.22 13.69
C LEU A 41 12.32 21.49 12.44
N GLU A 42 13.17 20.63 11.87
CA GLU A 42 12.86 19.79 10.71
C GLU A 42 13.00 18.32 11.07
N LEU A 43 11.97 17.53 10.72
CA LEU A 43 11.91 16.10 10.92
C LEU A 43 11.68 15.44 9.55
N GLY A 44 12.67 14.70 9.06
CA GLY A 44 12.48 13.84 7.90
C GLY A 44 11.69 12.60 8.31
N LEU A 45 10.65 12.28 7.55
CA LEU A 45 9.71 11.19 7.83
C LEU A 45 9.87 10.08 6.79
N SER A 46 9.57 8.83 7.19
CA SER A 46 9.72 7.62 6.37
C SER A 46 8.96 7.65 5.04
N GLU A 47 7.92 8.47 4.91
CA GLU A 47 7.07 8.55 3.71
C GLU A 47 7.56 9.55 2.64
N ARG A 48 8.87 9.85 2.64
CA ARG A 48 9.47 10.91 1.80
C ARG A 48 8.76 12.24 2.02
N LEU A 49 8.56 12.55 3.29
CA LEU A 49 8.02 13.80 3.79
C LEU A 49 9.03 14.46 4.73
N MET A 50 8.91 15.77 4.86
CA MET A 50 9.56 16.55 5.90
C MET A 50 8.49 17.31 6.67
N LEU A 51 8.49 17.19 8.00
CA LEU A 51 7.76 18.08 8.87
C LEU A 51 8.70 19.21 9.29
N ARG A 52 8.37 20.44 8.92
CA ARG A 52 9.08 21.66 9.34
C ARG A 52 8.19 22.45 10.29
N ILE A 53 8.71 22.78 11.47
CA ILE A 53 8.05 23.60 12.48
C ILE A 53 8.85 24.90 12.62
N GLU A 54 8.21 26.03 12.40
CA GLU A 54 8.80 27.36 12.49
C GLU A 54 8.03 28.24 13.49
N GLY A 55 8.74 29.17 14.14
CA GLY A 55 8.16 30.07 15.14
C GLY A 55 8.23 29.53 16.58
N GLY A 56 7.62 30.25 17.53
CA GLY A 56 7.71 29.94 18.96
C GLY A 56 6.45 30.35 19.73
N GLY A 57 6.17 29.64 20.83
CA GLY A 57 4.98 29.86 21.66
C GLY A 57 3.68 29.43 20.96
N GLU A 58 2.61 30.22 21.11
CA GLU A 58 1.28 29.91 20.55
C GLU A 58 1.12 30.24 19.05
N ASN A 59 2.19 30.73 18.42
CA ASN A 59 2.24 31.17 17.02
C ASN A 59 3.35 30.41 16.29
N PHE A 60 3.10 29.14 16.00
CA PHE A 60 3.99 28.33 15.17
C PHE A 60 3.32 27.95 13.85
N THR A 61 4.14 27.64 12.87
CA THR A 61 3.73 27.07 11.59
C THR A 61 4.31 25.67 11.47
N ALA A 62 3.45 24.66 11.25
CA ALA A 62 3.86 23.29 10.98
C ALA A 62 3.54 22.94 9.52
N ALA A 63 4.57 22.73 8.71
CA ALA A 63 4.46 22.42 7.29
C ALA A 63 4.87 20.97 7.01
N VAL A 64 4.04 20.24 6.27
CA VAL A 64 4.41 18.95 5.67
C VAL A 64 4.85 19.19 4.23
N ILE A 65 6.10 18.85 3.93
CA ILE A 65 6.76 19.12 2.66
C ILE A 65 7.08 17.79 1.99
N SER A 66 6.66 17.62 0.73
CA SER A 66 7.05 16.44 -0.05
C SER A 66 8.54 16.52 -0.40
N THR A 67 9.30 15.46 -0.07
CA THR A 67 10.71 15.33 -0.46
C THR A 67 10.91 14.31 -1.59
N LEU A 68 9.82 13.74 -2.11
CA LEU A 68 9.85 12.77 -3.22
C LEU A 68 10.26 13.42 -4.54
N ASN A 69 11.34 12.93 -5.15
CA ASN A 69 11.76 13.37 -6.47
C ASN A 69 10.79 12.87 -7.57
N PRO A 70 10.65 13.59 -8.70
CA PRO A 70 9.71 13.19 -9.78
C PRO A 70 9.95 11.79 -10.36
N ASP A 71 11.18 11.30 -10.29
CA ASP A 71 11.61 10.00 -10.80
C ASP A 71 11.66 8.91 -9.73
N GLU A 72 11.36 9.24 -8.47
CA GLU A 72 11.28 8.30 -7.36
C GLU A 72 9.89 7.64 -7.27
N ILE A 73 9.89 6.39 -6.83
CA ILE A 73 8.64 5.64 -6.59
C ILE A 73 8.12 6.04 -5.21
N ALA A 74 6.86 6.48 -5.15
CA ALA A 74 6.27 6.87 -3.89
C ALA A 74 6.07 5.65 -2.98
N PRO A 75 6.44 5.73 -1.69
CA PRO A 75 6.11 4.68 -0.73
C PRO A 75 4.59 4.56 -0.57
N VAL A 76 4.13 3.34 -0.28
CA VAL A 76 2.73 3.06 0.07
C VAL A 76 2.66 2.67 1.53
N ARG A 77 1.78 3.36 2.25
CA ARG A 77 1.47 3.04 3.63
C ARG A 77 0.35 2.01 3.68
N LEU A 78 0.49 0.97 4.49
CA LEU A 78 -0.52 -0.08 4.60
C LEU A 78 -0.84 -0.32 6.07
N GLN A 79 -2.11 -0.27 6.44
CA GLN A 79 -2.56 -0.68 7.77
C GLN A 79 -2.69 -2.20 7.81
N ILE A 80 -1.79 -2.89 8.50
CA ILE A 80 -1.80 -4.36 8.60
C ILE A 80 -2.57 -4.86 9.83
N VAL A 81 -2.93 -3.99 10.76
CA VAL A 81 -3.78 -4.30 11.93
C VAL A 81 -4.81 -3.19 12.10
N GLY A 82 -6.08 -3.59 12.22
CA GLY A 82 -7.18 -2.64 12.36
C GLY A 82 -7.12 -1.86 13.68
N ASP A 83 -7.78 -0.71 13.71
CA ASP A 83 -7.91 0.07 14.93
C ASP A 83 -8.64 -0.74 16.03
N GLY A 84 -8.04 -0.82 17.21
CA GLY A 84 -8.58 -1.58 18.35
C GLY A 84 -8.43 -3.10 18.22
N GLU A 85 -7.74 -3.59 17.19
CA GLU A 85 -7.44 -5.01 17.03
C GLU A 85 -6.20 -5.39 17.84
N GLU A 86 -6.36 -6.26 18.84
CA GLU A 86 -5.25 -6.89 19.55
C GLU A 86 -4.78 -8.13 18.79
N VAL A 87 -3.55 -8.08 18.28
CA VAL A 87 -2.96 -9.19 17.53
C VAL A 87 -1.65 -9.64 18.17
N SER A 88 -1.35 -10.93 18.07
CA SER A 88 -0.05 -11.47 18.47
C SER A 88 1.02 -11.15 17.43
N ALA A 89 2.29 -11.21 17.83
CA ALA A 89 3.42 -11.05 16.90
C ALA A 89 3.37 -12.06 15.74
N ALA A 90 2.93 -13.29 15.99
CA ALA A 90 2.76 -14.31 14.95
C ALA A 90 1.72 -13.92 13.89
N VAL A 91 0.63 -13.26 14.29
CA VAL A 91 -0.38 -12.75 13.34
C VAL A 91 0.19 -11.61 12.51
N VAL A 92 0.96 -10.71 13.12
CA VAL A 92 1.65 -9.61 12.42
C VAL A 92 2.63 -10.18 11.38
N GLU A 93 3.47 -11.14 11.77
CA GLU A 93 4.42 -11.80 10.87
C GLU A 93 3.71 -12.49 9.69
N GLN A 94 2.61 -13.21 9.98
CA GLN A 94 1.82 -13.85 8.93
C GLN A 94 1.23 -12.82 7.95
N ARG A 95 0.71 -11.69 8.43
CA ARG A 95 0.17 -10.62 7.56
C ARG A 95 1.24 -9.97 6.71
N LEU A 96 2.43 -9.74 7.26
CA LEU A 96 3.59 -9.25 6.53
C LEU A 96 4.04 -10.22 5.44
N ARG A 97 4.08 -11.52 5.76
CA ARG A 97 4.38 -12.58 4.79
C ARG A 97 3.35 -12.57 3.66
N ASN A 98 2.06 -12.52 3.99
CA ASN A 98 1.00 -12.52 2.98
C ASN A 98 1.06 -11.28 2.07
N LEU A 99 1.36 -10.11 2.63
CA LEU A 99 1.57 -8.88 1.87
C LEU A 99 2.68 -9.07 0.82
N ARG A 100 3.82 -9.62 1.24
CA ARG A 100 4.95 -9.94 0.37
C ARG A 100 4.59 -10.96 -0.71
N GLN A 101 3.85 -12.01 -0.37
CA GLN A 101 3.37 -13.01 -1.34
C GLN A 101 2.46 -12.37 -2.39
N LEU A 102 1.48 -11.57 -1.96
CA LEU A 102 0.57 -10.90 -2.90
C LEU A 102 1.30 -9.94 -3.82
N TYR A 103 2.29 -9.22 -3.30
CA TYR A 103 3.13 -8.35 -4.12
C TYR A 103 3.87 -9.16 -5.18
N ALA A 104 4.50 -10.27 -4.77
CA ALA A 104 5.24 -11.11 -5.70
C ALA A 104 4.35 -11.72 -6.78
N ILE A 105 3.16 -12.19 -6.42
CA ILE A 105 2.17 -12.71 -7.35
C ILE A 105 1.75 -11.63 -8.35
N ALA A 106 1.34 -10.45 -7.85
CA ALA A 106 0.92 -9.34 -8.69
C ALA A 106 2.03 -8.87 -9.64
N TYR A 107 3.26 -8.77 -9.13
CA TYR A 107 4.44 -8.42 -9.92
C TYR A 107 4.70 -9.44 -11.04
N LEU A 108 4.79 -10.74 -10.71
CA LEU A 108 5.03 -11.80 -11.70
C LEU A 108 3.96 -11.83 -12.80
N LEU A 109 2.69 -11.70 -12.42
CA LEU A 109 1.58 -11.63 -13.37
C LEU A 109 1.70 -10.41 -14.29
N SER A 110 2.06 -9.25 -13.74
CA SER A 110 2.22 -8.02 -14.53
C SER A 110 3.41 -8.06 -15.49
N GLU A 111 4.48 -8.80 -15.15
CA GLU A 111 5.66 -9.05 -16.00
C GLU A 111 5.44 -10.22 -17.00
N GLY A 112 4.23 -10.80 -17.05
CA GLY A 112 3.95 -11.95 -17.93
C GLY A 112 4.62 -13.25 -17.48
N ARG A 113 5.15 -13.31 -16.26
CA ARG A 113 5.76 -14.50 -15.62
C ARG A 113 4.73 -15.40 -14.94
N GLY A 114 3.49 -15.41 -15.44
CA GLY A 114 2.38 -16.20 -14.87
C GLY A 114 2.59 -17.72 -14.94
N GLU A 115 3.25 -18.22 -16.00
CA GLU A 115 3.55 -19.65 -16.13
C GLU A 115 4.65 -20.12 -15.16
N GLU A 116 5.63 -19.26 -14.86
CA GLU A 116 6.65 -19.52 -13.85
C GLU A 116 6.02 -19.61 -12.45
N LEU A 117 5.15 -18.65 -12.13
CA LEU A 117 4.35 -18.67 -10.90
C LEU A 117 3.51 -19.96 -10.82
N ALA A 118 2.78 -20.30 -11.87
CA ALA A 118 1.94 -21.49 -11.93
C ALA A 118 2.73 -22.79 -11.71
N ALA A 119 3.91 -22.91 -12.32
CA ALA A 119 4.78 -24.07 -12.14
C ALA A 119 5.28 -24.18 -10.69
N ALA A 120 5.68 -23.07 -10.09
CA ALA A 120 6.15 -23.02 -8.72
C ALA A 120 5.06 -23.41 -7.71
N VAL A 121 3.85 -22.85 -7.87
CA VAL A 121 2.70 -23.13 -7.01
C VAL A 121 2.23 -24.58 -7.12
N ARG A 122 2.32 -25.19 -8.32
CA ARG A 122 2.03 -26.62 -8.50
C ARG A 122 3.05 -27.52 -7.81
N ALA A 123 4.32 -27.14 -7.86
CA ALA A 123 5.38 -27.91 -7.22
C ALA A 123 5.28 -27.84 -5.69
N ASP A 124 5.02 -26.66 -5.14
CA ASP A 124 4.80 -26.45 -3.71
C ASP A 124 3.81 -25.30 -3.46
N PRO A 125 2.57 -25.61 -3.03
CA PRO A 125 1.57 -24.59 -2.69
C PRO A 125 1.94 -23.68 -1.51
N ASN A 126 2.91 -24.07 -0.67
CA ASN A 126 3.36 -23.32 0.49
C ASN A 126 4.66 -22.55 0.25
N LEU A 127 5.17 -22.58 -0.99
CA LEU A 127 6.40 -21.92 -1.39
C LEU A 127 6.35 -20.43 -1.05
N ASP A 128 7.44 -19.90 -0.53
CA ASP A 128 7.64 -18.46 -0.44
C ASP A 128 8.00 -17.91 -1.83
N ILE A 129 6.98 -17.41 -2.53
CA ILE A 129 7.07 -16.89 -3.90
C ILE A 129 8.04 -15.72 -4.00
N GLU A 130 8.04 -14.82 -3.01
CA GLU A 130 8.93 -13.66 -3.00
C GLU A 130 10.40 -14.09 -2.94
N SER A 131 10.76 -14.96 -2.00
CA SER A 131 12.17 -15.36 -1.86
C SER A 131 12.63 -16.31 -2.96
N SER A 132 11.71 -17.11 -3.51
CA SER A 132 12.04 -18.16 -4.49
C SER A 132 12.05 -17.68 -5.94
N LEU A 133 11.12 -16.80 -6.33
CA LEU A 133 10.98 -16.36 -7.73
C LEU A 133 11.48 -14.95 -8.00
N LEU A 134 11.53 -14.08 -6.97
CA LEU A 134 11.98 -12.70 -7.15
C LEU A 134 13.47 -12.53 -6.84
N LYS A 135 14.14 -11.79 -7.72
CA LYS A 135 15.49 -11.26 -7.45
C LYS A 135 15.40 -10.20 -6.36
N GLU A 136 16.50 -9.98 -5.66
CA GLU A 136 16.52 -9.06 -4.50
C GLU A 136 15.96 -7.67 -4.80
N HIS A 137 16.27 -7.07 -5.95
CA HIS A 137 15.77 -5.75 -6.33
C HIS A 137 14.28 -5.74 -6.69
N GLU A 138 13.69 -6.88 -7.02
CA GLU A 138 12.28 -7.02 -7.37
C GLU A 138 11.39 -7.16 -6.14
N ARG A 139 11.94 -7.51 -4.98
CA ARG A 139 11.22 -7.77 -3.73
C ARG A 139 10.56 -6.53 -3.14
N LEU A 140 9.59 -6.75 -2.26
CA LEU A 140 8.94 -5.70 -1.50
C LEU A 140 9.79 -5.31 -0.31
N TYR A 141 10.15 -4.03 -0.23
CA TYR A 141 10.89 -3.47 0.89
C TYR A 141 9.93 -2.88 1.90
N LEU A 142 10.11 -3.21 3.18
CA LEU A 142 9.38 -2.61 4.29
C LEU A 142 10.33 -1.64 5.00
N GLU A 143 10.13 -0.33 4.80
CA GLU A 143 11.04 0.70 5.31
C GLU A 143 10.78 1.04 6.79
N ALA A 144 9.53 0.96 7.22
CA ALA A 144 9.15 1.29 8.60
C ALA A 144 7.91 0.52 9.06
N ALA A 145 7.88 0.18 10.35
CA ALA A 145 6.71 -0.29 11.08
C ALA A 145 6.58 0.54 12.36
N GLY A 146 5.55 1.39 12.45
CA GLY A 146 5.37 2.31 13.57
C GLY A 146 4.74 1.63 14.81
N PRO A 147 5.19 1.93 16.05
CA PRO A 147 4.54 1.42 17.26
C PRO A 147 3.17 2.09 17.49
N GLY A 148 2.22 1.35 18.07
CA GLY A 148 0.90 1.87 18.49
C GLY A 148 -0.14 2.02 17.38
N SER A 149 0.28 1.95 16.12
CA SER A 149 -0.58 1.84 14.96
C SER A 149 0.17 1.04 13.91
N TRP A 150 -0.19 -0.23 13.71
CA TRP A 150 0.57 -1.16 12.86
C TRP A 150 0.42 -0.81 11.37
N PHE A 151 1.03 0.30 11.01
CA PHE A 151 1.23 0.74 9.66
C PHE A 151 2.61 0.31 9.20
N VAL A 152 2.68 -0.16 7.97
CA VAL A 152 3.94 -0.47 7.31
C VAL A 152 4.13 0.44 6.11
N THR A 153 5.34 0.97 5.96
CA THR A 153 5.74 1.72 4.77
C THR A 153 6.39 0.75 3.80
N ALA A 154 5.72 0.50 2.68
CA ALA A 154 6.15 -0.45 1.67
C ALA A 154 6.67 0.27 0.42
N VAL A 155 7.80 -0.19 -0.11
CA VAL A 155 8.51 0.40 -1.25
C VAL A 155 8.96 -0.71 -2.20
N THR A 156 9.00 -0.39 -3.49
CA THR A 156 9.61 -1.22 -4.52
C THR A 156 10.72 -0.44 -5.20
N LYS A 157 11.78 -1.13 -5.63
CA LYS A 157 12.86 -0.54 -6.42
C LYS A 157 12.58 -0.65 -7.93
N VAL A 158 11.51 -1.34 -8.32
CA VAL A 158 11.16 -1.61 -9.73
C VAL A 158 10.04 -0.67 -10.19
N LYS A 159 10.34 0.15 -11.21
CA LYS A 159 9.35 1.01 -11.88
C LYS A 159 8.38 0.16 -12.72
N GLY A 160 7.25 0.74 -13.11
CA GLY A 160 6.29 0.04 -13.98
C GLY A 160 5.55 -1.05 -13.21
N ALA A 161 5.83 -2.32 -13.51
CA ALA A 161 5.16 -3.49 -12.92
C ALA A 161 5.25 -3.54 -11.39
N GLY A 162 6.44 -3.34 -10.81
CA GLY A 162 6.61 -3.32 -9.35
C GLY A 162 5.78 -2.22 -8.69
N GLN A 163 5.82 -1.03 -9.27
CA GLN A 163 5.03 0.11 -8.82
C GLN A 163 3.52 -0.15 -8.95
N ALA A 164 3.08 -0.72 -10.07
CA ALA A 164 1.68 -1.07 -10.30
C ALA A 164 1.19 -2.13 -9.31
N ALA A 165 1.99 -3.16 -9.04
CA ALA A 165 1.71 -4.18 -8.04
C ALA A 165 1.59 -3.56 -6.63
N LEU A 166 2.56 -2.74 -6.23
CA LEU A 166 2.55 -2.05 -4.94
C LEU A 166 1.33 -1.13 -4.78
N TYR A 167 1.02 -0.34 -5.81
CA TYR A 167 -0.11 0.58 -5.78
C TYR A 167 -1.46 -0.15 -5.81
N GLY A 168 -1.54 -1.24 -6.57
CA GLY A 168 -2.68 -2.14 -6.60
C GLY A 168 -2.96 -2.71 -5.21
N LEU A 169 -1.94 -3.22 -4.52
CA LEU A 169 -2.09 -3.66 -3.13
C LEU A 169 -2.49 -2.51 -2.20
N GLY A 170 -1.90 -1.33 -2.37
CA GLY A 170 -2.30 -0.12 -1.64
C GLY A 170 -3.78 0.22 -1.75
N THR A 171 -4.46 -0.18 -2.83
CA THR A 171 -5.90 0.02 -2.98
C THR A 171 -6.74 -0.99 -2.22
N LEU A 172 -6.19 -2.18 -1.97
CA LEU A 172 -6.84 -3.21 -1.18
C LEU A 172 -6.80 -2.84 0.30
N TYR A 173 -5.69 -2.30 0.80
CA TYR A 173 -5.54 -1.88 2.19
C TYR A 173 -6.09 -0.45 2.39
N GLY A 174 -7.25 -0.35 3.05
CA GLY A 174 -8.20 0.77 2.99
C GLY A 174 -7.72 2.21 3.20
N GLU A 175 -6.52 2.46 3.74
CA GLU A 175 -6.04 3.83 4.06
C GLU A 175 -4.81 4.29 3.24
N GLY A 176 -4.12 3.38 2.53
CA GLY A 176 -2.80 3.67 1.95
C GLY A 176 -2.78 4.67 0.80
N ARG A 177 -3.94 4.94 0.21
CA ARG A 177 -4.10 5.73 -1.00
C ARG A 177 -4.74 7.11 -0.77
N GLN A 178 -5.40 7.34 0.35
CA GLN A 178 -6.05 8.63 0.62
C GLN A 178 -5.02 9.77 0.76
N LEU A 179 -3.90 9.50 1.42
CA LEU A 179 -2.78 10.43 1.56
C LEU A 179 -2.02 10.67 0.23
N LEU A 180 -1.86 9.63 -0.58
CA LEU A 180 -1.20 9.74 -1.90
C LEU A 180 -2.07 10.51 -2.92
N LEU A 181 -3.40 10.29 -2.88
CA LEU A 181 -4.36 11.00 -3.73
C LEU A 181 -4.58 12.45 -3.28
N GLU A 182 -4.46 12.77 -2.00
CA GLU A 182 -4.50 14.16 -1.52
C GLU A 182 -3.28 14.98 -1.97
N ARG A 183 -2.09 14.36 -2.06
CA ARG A 183 -0.89 14.97 -2.66
C ARG A 183 -1.06 15.23 -4.17
N LEU A 184 -1.73 14.34 -4.91
CA LEU A 184 -2.06 14.56 -6.33
C LEU A 184 -3.21 15.57 -6.53
N ARG A 185 -4.15 15.68 -5.58
CA ARG A 185 -5.27 16.64 -5.60
C ARG A 185 -4.90 18.04 -5.11
N THR A 186 -3.71 18.26 -4.55
CA THR A 186 -3.25 19.62 -4.21
C THR A 186 -3.10 20.52 -5.47
N ALA A 187 -3.28 19.97 -6.68
CA ALA A 187 -3.45 20.70 -7.93
C ALA A 187 -4.91 21.15 -8.23
N ASN A 188 -5.96 20.62 -7.60
CA ASN A 188 -7.36 20.99 -7.86
C ASN A 188 -8.26 20.77 -6.63
N ALA A 189 -8.79 21.86 -6.08
CA ALA A 189 -9.48 21.92 -4.78
C ALA A 189 -10.91 21.37 -4.79
N ILE A 190 -11.25 20.38 -3.95
CA ILE A 190 -12.65 20.01 -3.64
C ILE A 190 -12.78 19.44 -2.19
N GLN A 191 -13.91 19.78 -1.55
CA GLN A 191 -14.28 19.59 -0.13
C GLN A 191 -14.99 18.25 0.19
N ALA A 192 -15.20 18.00 1.50
CA ALA A 192 -15.70 16.83 2.24
C ALA A 192 -16.76 15.88 1.60
N GLU A 193 -17.59 16.33 0.65
CA GLU A 193 -18.50 15.44 -0.11
C GLU A 193 -17.71 14.47 -1.02
N GLU A 194 -16.45 14.80 -1.29
CA GLU A 194 -15.48 13.91 -1.91
C GLU A 194 -15.07 12.72 -1.05
N LEU A 195 -15.09 12.76 0.28
CA LEU A 195 -14.63 11.62 1.09
C LEU A 195 -15.45 10.35 0.86
N LYS A 196 -16.77 10.50 0.69
CA LYS A 196 -17.66 9.37 0.32
C LYS A 196 -17.47 8.94 -1.14
N LYS A 197 -17.29 9.88 -2.08
CA LYS A 197 -16.92 9.55 -3.47
C LYS A 197 -15.55 8.88 -3.56
N ARG A 198 -14.58 9.26 -2.72
CA ARG A 198 -13.20 8.74 -2.61
C ARG A 198 -13.19 7.30 -2.10
N GLN A 199 -14.04 6.96 -1.12
CA GLN A 199 -14.23 5.56 -0.73
C GLN A 199 -14.76 4.73 -1.89
N ILE A 200 -15.78 5.23 -2.62
CA ILE A 200 -16.34 4.54 -3.79
C ILE A 200 -15.32 4.44 -4.93
N GLU A 201 -14.50 5.47 -5.19
CA GLU A 201 -13.42 5.46 -6.17
C GLU A 201 -12.29 4.50 -5.79
N ASN A 202 -11.95 4.41 -4.50
CA ASN A 202 -10.98 3.44 -3.99
C ASN A 202 -11.51 2.01 -4.15
N TYR A 203 -12.77 1.76 -3.82
CA TYR A 203 -13.42 0.47 -4.08
C TYR A 203 -13.44 0.13 -5.58
N LYS A 204 -13.74 1.11 -6.45
CA LYS A 204 -13.69 0.91 -7.90
C LYS A 204 -12.28 0.57 -8.38
N LEU A 205 -11.25 1.23 -7.86
CA LEU A 205 -9.88 0.98 -8.30
C LEU A 205 -9.30 -0.32 -7.73
N ALA A 206 -9.69 -0.68 -6.51
CA ALA A 206 -9.45 -2.01 -5.94
C ALA A 206 -10.11 -3.10 -6.80
N ALA A 207 -11.36 -2.90 -7.19
CA ALA A 207 -12.07 -3.81 -8.09
C ALA A 207 -11.41 -3.88 -9.47
N MET A 208 -10.97 -2.75 -10.05
CA MET A 208 -10.23 -2.75 -11.32
C MET A 208 -8.90 -3.49 -11.21
N THR A 209 -8.16 -3.29 -10.11
CA THR A 209 -6.91 -4.02 -9.84
C THR A 209 -7.17 -5.52 -9.74
N ALA A 210 -8.22 -5.92 -9.02
CA ALA A 210 -8.61 -7.32 -8.89
C ALA A 210 -9.01 -7.93 -10.24
N ILE A 211 -9.77 -7.19 -11.05
CA ILE A 211 -10.14 -7.58 -12.42
C ILE A 211 -8.89 -7.73 -13.30
N ASP A 212 -7.92 -6.82 -13.18
CA ASP A 212 -6.69 -6.89 -13.97
C ASP A 212 -5.82 -8.08 -13.55
N ILE A 213 -5.72 -8.36 -12.25
CA ILE A 213 -5.08 -9.58 -11.74
C ILE A 213 -5.77 -10.83 -12.33
N ASP A 214 -7.10 -10.91 -12.26
CA ASP A 214 -7.84 -12.05 -12.78
C ASP A 214 -7.66 -12.22 -14.31
N LYS A 215 -7.66 -11.13 -15.07
CA LYS A 215 -7.32 -11.16 -16.51
C LYS A 215 -5.91 -11.67 -16.78
N GLN A 216 -4.93 -11.36 -15.93
CA GLN A 216 -3.58 -11.90 -16.10
C GLN A 216 -3.52 -13.39 -15.75
N ILE A 217 -4.28 -13.84 -14.74
CA ILE A 217 -4.43 -15.27 -14.43
C ILE A 217 -5.03 -16.01 -15.61
N GLU A 218 -6.05 -15.45 -16.27
CA GLU A 218 -6.68 -16.06 -17.45
C GLU A 218 -5.73 -16.27 -18.63
N LYS A 219 -4.56 -15.62 -18.65
CA LYS A 219 -3.52 -15.86 -19.66
C LYS A 219 -2.69 -17.12 -19.40
N ILE A 220 -2.77 -17.69 -18.19
CA ILE A 220 -2.12 -18.97 -17.86
C ILE A 220 -2.88 -20.07 -18.60
N LYS A 221 -2.16 -20.87 -19.40
CA LYS A 221 -2.79 -21.83 -20.32
C LYS A 221 -3.47 -22.98 -19.59
N ASP A 222 -2.82 -23.48 -18.55
CA ASP A 222 -3.27 -24.65 -17.80
C ASP A 222 -4.40 -24.29 -16.84
N GLY A 223 -5.52 -25.02 -16.92
CA GLY A 223 -6.71 -24.78 -16.11
C GLY A 223 -6.47 -25.05 -14.62
N GLU A 224 -5.79 -26.15 -14.30
CA GLU A 224 -5.47 -26.50 -12.91
C GLU A 224 -4.52 -25.46 -12.27
N SER A 225 -3.54 -24.98 -13.04
CA SER A 225 -2.66 -23.89 -12.63
C SER A 225 -3.38 -22.59 -12.33
N ARG A 226 -4.31 -22.18 -13.21
CA ARG A 226 -5.12 -20.98 -13.01
C ARG A 226 -5.84 -21.05 -11.68
N GLU A 227 -6.46 -22.18 -11.40
CA GLU A 227 -7.21 -22.41 -10.17
C GLU A 227 -6.29 -22.45 -8.93
N ALA A 228 -5.10 -23.04 -9.04
CA ALA A 228 -4.11 -23.03 -7.97
C ALA A 228 -3.64 -21.61 -7.63
N VAL A 229 -3.37 -20.77 -8.64
CA VAL A 229 -2.98 -19.37 -8.44
C VAL A 229 -4.13 -18.55 -7.83
N ARG A 230 -5.39 -18.77 -8.25
CA ARG A 230 -6.57 -18.13 -7.63
C ARG A 230 -6.69 -18.48 -6.16
N LYS A 231 -6.58 -19.77 -5.82
CA LYS A 231 -6.61 -20.23 -4.42
C LYS A 231 -5.51 -19.59 -3.58
N LEU A 232 -4.30 -19.47 -4.12
CA LEU A 232 -3.19 -18.82 -3.43
C LEU A 232 -3.47 -17.33 -3.16
N ILE A 233 -3.98 -16.60 -4.15
CA ILE A 233 -4.35 -15.18 -3.99
C ILE A 233 -5.45 -15.04 -2.94
N ALA A 234 -6.50 -15.86 -3.01
CA ALA A 234 -7.60 -15.84 -2.05
C ALA A 234 -7.12 -16.11 -0.61
N ALA A 235 -6.27 -17.13 -0.43
CA ALA A 235 -5.71 -17.50 0.88
C ALA A 235 -4.88 -16.37 1.50
N ASN A 236 -4.00 -15.74 0.72
CA ASN A 236 -3.17 -14.65 1.22
C ASN A 236 -4.01 -13.40 1.55
N SER A 237 -5.04 -13.12 0.75
CA SER A 237 -5.84 -11.91 0.89
C SER A 237 -6.85 -11.96 2.02
N ALA A 238 -7.46 -13.13 2.26
CA ALA A 238 -8.36 -13.33 3.39
C ALA A 238 -7.68 -13.11 4.75
N ALA A 239 -6.40 -13.46 4.84
CA ALA A 239 -5.61 -13.33 6.05
C ALA A 239 -5.14 -11.87 6.32
N ILE A 240 -5.27 -10.99 5.34
CA ILE A 240 -4.90 -9.58 5.45
C ILE A 240 -6.07 -8.73 5.96
N ASN A 241 -7.25 -8.88 5.36
CA ASN A 241 -8.48 -8.23 5.80
C ASN A 241 -9.70 -8.97 5.24
N PRO A 242 -10.60 -9.49 6.08
CA PRO A 242 -11.77 -10.23 5.64
C PRO A 242 -12.67 -9.43 4.69
N LYS A 243 -12.69 -8.09 4.82
CA LYS A 243 -13.50 -7.21 3.96
C LYS A 243 -12.95 -7.09 2.53
N ILE A 244 -11.68 -7.42 2.31
CA ILE A 244 -11.02 -7.39 1.00
C ILE A 244 -11.19 -8.73 0.27
N ALA A 245 -11.35 -9.84 0.99
CA ALA A 245 -11.44 -11.18 0.41
C ALA A 245 -12.51 -11.30 -0.69
N GLY A 246 -13.64 -10.58 -0.54
CA GLY A 246 -14.72 -10.56 -1.53
C GLY A 246 -14.48 -9.69 -2.78
N LEU A 247 -13.35 -8.96 -2.85
CA LEU A 247 -12.99 -8.14 -4.01
C LEU A 247 -12.06 -8.86 -4.98
N LEU A 248 -11.43 -9.96 -4.56
CA LEU A 248 -10.44 -10.70 -5.35
C LEU A 248 -11.05 -11.95 -5.96
N PRO A 249 -10.46 -12.48 -7.06
CA PRO A 249 -11.00 -13.65 -7.72
C PRO A 249 -11.10 -14.84 -6.76
N SER A 250 -12.33 -15.31 -6.57
CA SER A 250 -12.65 -16.51 -5.82
C SER A 250 -12.34 -17.75 -6.68
N PRO A 251 -11.93 -18.86 -6.07
CA PRO A 251 -12.03 -20.19 -6.68
C PRO A 251 -13.42 -20.39 -7.30
N SER A 252 -13.51 -20.94 -8.51
CA SER A 252 -14.83 -21.21 -9.10
C SER A 252 -15.55 -22.29 -8.27
N GLU A 253 -16.81 -22.03 -7.88
CA GLU A 253 -17.61 -22.97 -7.05
C GLU A 253 -17.92 -24.30 -7.78
N ASN A 254 -17.60 -24.41 -9.07
CA ASN A 254 -18.06 -25.49 -9.94
C ASN A 254 -17.28 -26.82 -9.86
N GLU A 255 -16.32 -27.00 -8.93
CA GLU A 255 -15.63 -28.29 -8.78
C GLU A 255 -15.60 -28.88 -7.36
N ILE A 256 -16.18 -28.20 -6.36
CA ILE A 256 -16.26 -28.77 -5.01
C ILE A 256 -17.30 -29.92 -4.93
N ASP A 257 -18.29 -29.94 -5.84
CA ASP A 257 -19.32 -30.99 -5.86
C ASP A 257 -18.96 -32.27 -6.65
N ASN A 258 -17.91 -32.25 -7.48
CA ASN A 258 -17.50 -33.43 -8.25
C ASN A 258 -16.56 -34.40 -7.51
N LYS A 259 -16.23 -34.14 -6.24
CA LYS A 259 -15.53 -35.09 -5.36
C LYS A 259 -16.44 -35.75 -4.32
N LYS A 260 -17.77 -35.57 -4.44
CA LYS A 260 -18.78 -36.31 -3.68
C LYS A 260 -19.72 -37.10 -4.60
N LYS A 261 -19.16 -37.96 -5.46
CA LYS A 261 -19.86 -39.12 -6.01
C LYS A 261 -18.91 -40.30 -6.13
#